data_AF-A0A6C0GPX3-F1
#
_entry.id   AF-A0A6C0GPX3-F1
#
_cell.length_a   1.000
_cell.length_b   1.000
_cell.length_c   1.000
_cell.angle_alpha   90.00
_cell.angle_beta   90.00
_cell.angle_gamma   90.00
#
_symmetry.space_group_name_H-M   'P 1'
#
loop_
_entity.id
_entity.type
_entity.pdbx_description
1 polymer ?
#
loop_
_entity_poly.entity_id
_entity_poly.type
_entity_poly.pdbx_seq_one_letter_code
_entity_poly.pdbx_strand_id
1 'polypeptide(L)'
;MKTLLNIRQEYTRLLSEVEQNDGELTPEIEQALAINADELSAKSLAYVEFIGNLNTQNDRIDEEIKRLQMLKRKNTAVLEFLHKGLVQAVQEFGNIRTGTHSIGVRNSEECVIEDAEKIPDRFKTVKLDIQVDKLAIKRAIKSGENVPGAHVQENQHPVIR
;
A
#
# COMPACT_ATOMS: atom_id res chain seq x y z
N MET A 1 36.05 22.27 -15.83
CA MET A 1 34.66 22.03 -16.26
C MET A 1 34.46 20.51 -16.26
N LYS A 2 33.51 19.97 -15.49
CA LYS A 2 33.21 18.53 -15.54
C LYS A 2 32.60 18.20 -16.90
N THR A 3 32.94 17.04 -17.47
CA THR A 3 32.30 16.59 -18.71
C THR A 3 30.89 16.08 -18.40
N LEU A 4 29.98 16.14 -19.38
CA LEU A 4 28.61 15.61 -19.23
C LEU A 4 28.61 14.14 -18.79
N LEU A 5 29.57 13.35 -19.27
CA LEU A 5 29.71 11.95 -18.92
C LEU A 5 30.07 11.74 -17.43
N ASN A 6 30.97 12.57 -16.90
CA ASN A 6 31.37 12.52 -15.49
C ASN A 6 30.21 12.94 -14.58
N ILE A 7 29.46 13.98 -14.95
CA ILE A 7 28.28 14.45 -14.21
C ILE A 7 27.22 13.35 -14.14
N ARG A 8 26.95 12.69 -15.27
CA ARG A 8 25.97 11.59 -15.31
C ARG A 8 26.38 10.41 -14.44
N GLN A 9 27.65 9.99 -14.50
CA GLN A 9 28.15 8.88 -13.69
C GLN A 9 28.08 9.15 -12.19
N GLU A 10 28.45 10.37 -11.78
CA GLU A 10 28.35 10.82 -10.38
C GLU A 10 26.90 10.79 -9.90
N TYR A 11 25.96 11.23 -10.73
CA TYR A 11 24.54 11.25 -10.40
C TYR A 11 23.92 9.86 -10.31
N THR A 12 24.23 8.96 -11.26
CA THR A 12 23.78 7.57 -11.19
C THR A 12 24.27 6.90 -9.91
N ARG A 13 25.52 7.17 -9.51
CA ARG A 13 26.07 6.65 -8.25
C ARG A 13 25.31 7.18 -7.03
N LEU A 14 25.02 8.48 -6.98
CA LEU A 14 24.27 9.09 -5.87
C LEU A 14 22.84 8.51 -5.79
N LEU A 15 22.17 8.34 -6.93
CA LEU A 15 20.82 7.75 -6.97
C LEU A 15 20.82 6.29 -6.49
N SER A 16 21.84 5.50 -6.84
CA SER A 16 22.00 4.15 -6.30
C SER A 16 22.28 4.12 -4.80
N GLU A 17 22.97 5.13 -4.25
CA GLU A 17 23.19 5.27 -2.81
C GLU A 17 21.88 5.61 -2.07
N VAL A 18 21.02 6.43 -2.68
CA VAL A 18 19.66 6.70 -2.16
C VAL A 18 18.81 5.43 -2.14
N GLU A 19 18.87 4.62 -3.20
CA GLU A 19 18.21 3.30 -3.26
C GLU A 19 18.69 2.36 -2.15
N GLN A 20 20.00 2.35 -1.85
CA GLN A 20 20.59 1.52 -0.79
C GLN A 20 20.21 1.98 0.62
N ASN A 21 19.88 3.25 0.78
CA ASN A 21 19.41 3.84 2.03
C ASN A 21 17.87 3.88 2.12
N ASP A 22 17.17 2.96 1.44
CA ASP A 22 15.70 2.85 1.46
C ASP A 22 14.97 4.15 1.06
N GLY A 23 15.61 5.00 0.25
CA GLY A 23 15.06 6.29 -0.18
C GLY A 23 15.29 7.44 0.80
N GLU A 24 16.03 7.23 1.89
CA GLU A 24 16.39 8.29 2.83
C GLU A 24 17.51 9.17 2.27
N LEU A 25 17.26 10.49 2.24
CA LEU A 25 18.24 11.49 1.83
C LEU A 25 18.98 12.02 3.07
N THR A 26 20.28 11.75 3.18
CA THR A 26 21.11 12.47 4.15
C THR A 26 21.34 13.91 3.65
N PRO A 27 21.61 14.88 4.54
CA PRO A 27 21.86 16.27 4.15
C PRO A 27 22.98 16.42 3.09
N GLU A 28 23.98 15.55 3.16
CA GLU A 28 25.10 15.52 2.22
C GLU A 28 24.66 15.04 0.82
N ILE A 29 23.82 14.01 0.76
CA ILE A 29 23.28 13.47 -0.49
C ILE A 29 22.30 14.47 -1.11
N GLU A 30 21.42 15.08 -0.31
CA GLU A 30 20.48 16.11 -0.78
C GLU A 30 21.23 17.29 -1.42
N GLN A 31 22.31 17.74 -0.78
CA GLN A 31 23.13 18.83 -1.30
C GLN A 31 23.90 18.43 -2.57
N ALA A 32 24.39 17.19 -2.67
CA ALA A 32 25.04 16.67 -3.88
C ALA A 32 24.05 16.48 -5.05
N LEU A 33 22.83 16.10 -4.72
CA LEU A 33 21.71 15.94 -5.64
C LEU A 33 21.05 17.28 -6.02
N ALA A 34 21.41 18.39 -5.38
CA ALA A 34 20.94 19.72 -5.78
C ALA A 34 21.29 20.00 -7.25
N ILE A 35 20.29 20.49 -8.00
CA ILE A 35 20.45 20.80 -9.41
C ILE A 35 21.01 22.22 -9.55
N ASN A 36 22.21 22.33 -10.14
CA ASN A 36 22.83 23.60 -10.48
C ASN A 36 22.50 23.98 -11.93
N ALA A 37 22.46 25.28 -12.26
CA ALA A 37 22.07 25.77 -13.59
C ALA A 37 22.93 25.17 -14.73
N ASP A 38 24.23 25.01 -14.50
CA ASP A 38 25.17 24.46 -15.48
C ASP A 38 25.00 22.94 -15.70
N GLU A 39 24.39 22.24 -14.76
CA GLU A 39 24.23 20.79 -14.76
C GLU A 39 22.76 20.35 -14.93
N LEU A 40 21.84 21.33 -15.09
CA LEU A 40 20.39 21.16 -15.12
C LEU A 40 19.96 20.07 -16.09
N SER A 41 20.42 20.14 -17.34
CA SER A 41 20.00 19.19 -18.38
C SER A 41 20.46 17.76 -18.09
N ALA A 42 21.70 17.57 -17.61
CA ALA A 42 22.25 16.24 -17.37
C ALA A 42 21.62 15.60 -16.12
N LYS A 43 21.46 16.37 -15.04
CA LYS A 43 20.86 15.91 -13.79
C LYS A 43 19.37 15.62 -13.93
N SER A 44 18.63 16.47 -14.64
CA SER A 44 17.19 16.25 -14.89
C SER A 44 16.94 14.98 -15.70
N LEU A 45 17.77 14.73 -16.73
CA LEU A 45 17.65 13.50 -17.51
C LEU A 45 17.90 12.25 -16.65
N ALA A 46 18.94 12.28 -15.81
CA ALA A 46 19.24 11.18 -14.89
C ALA A 46 18.10 10.92 -13.90
N TYR A 47 17.45 11.97 -13.37
CA TYR A 47 16.25 11.80 -12.54
C TYR A 47 15.09 11.17 -13.29
N VAL A 48 14.80 11.64 -14.52
CA VAL A 48 13.68 11.12 -15.32
C VAL A 48 13.88 9.64 -15.63
N GLU A 49 15.09 9.24 -16.04
CA GLU A 49 15.45 7.84 -16.30
C GLU A 49 15.28 6.98 -15.03
N PHE A 50 15.75 7.47 -13.89
CA PHE A 50 15.70 6.75 -12.63
C PHE A 50 14.27 6.61 -12.08
N ILE A 51 13.47 7.68 -12.12
CA ILE A 51 12.04 7.64 -11.78
C ILE A 51 11.30 6.64 -12.67
N GLY A 52 11.60 6.62 -13.98
CA GLY A 52 11.04 5.65 -14.91
C GLY A 52 11.40 4.20 -14.57
N ASN A 53 12.65 3.96 -14.17
CA ASN A 53 13.11 2.65 -13.71
C ASN A 53 12.36 2.20 -12.45
N LEU A 54 12.25 3.07 -11.44
CA LEU A 54 11.52 2.77 -10.19
C LEU A 54 10.03 2.50 -10.46
N ASN A 55 9.39 3.29 -11.30
CA ASN A 55 7.99 3.05 -11.70
C ASN A 55 7.82 1.68 -12.37
N THR A 56 8.71 1.33 -13.31
CA THR A 56 8.68 0.02 -13.98
C THR A 56 8.90 -1.13 -12.99
N GLN A 57 9.77 -0.95 -11.99
CA GLN A 57 9.98 -1.93 -10.92
C GLN A 57 8.72 -2.08 -10.07
N ASN A 58 8.09 -0.97 -9.66
CA ASN A 58 6.85 -0.97 -8.89
C ASN A 58 5.71 -1.67 -9.65
N ASP A 59 5.53 -1.39 -10.94
CA ASP A 59 4.51 -2.05 -11.77
C ASP A 59 4.69 -3.57 -11.79
N ARG A 60 5.94 -4.04 -11.94
CA ARG A 60 6.27 -5.48 -11.88
C ARG A 60 5.99 -6.08 -10.51
N ILE A 61 6.30 -5.36 -9.44
CA ILE A 61 6.00 -5.80 -8.06
C ILE A 61 4.50 -5.92 -7.88
N ASP A 62 3.71 -4.96 -8.35
CA ASP A 62 2.25 -4.99 -8.26
C ASP A 62 1.62 -6.15 -9.02
N GLU A 63 2.14 -6.47 -10.22
CA GLU A 63 1.75 -7.66 -10.96
C GLU A 63 2.04 -8.94 -10.18
N GLU A 64 3.21 -9.02 -9.55
CA GLU A 64 3.60 -10.18 -8.75
C GLU A 64 2.76 -10.30 -7.48
N ILE A 65 2.45 -9.19 -6.81
CA ILE A 65 1.51 -9.16 -5.67
C ILE A 65 0.15 -9.71 -6.08
N LYS A 66 -0.39 -9.26 -7.23
CA LYS A 66 -1.66 -9.79 -7.76
C LYS A 66 -1.59 -11.29 -7.99
N ARG A 67 -0.49 -11.79 -8.58
CA ARG A 67 -0.26 -13.22 -8.82
C ARG A 67 -0.23 -14.02 -7.50
N LEU A 68 0.53 -13.55 -6.52
CA LEU A 68 0.66 -14.18 -5.20
C LEU A 68 -0.66 -14.17 -4.44
N GLN A 69 -1.43 -13.09 -4.50
CA GLN A 69 -2.77 -13.01 -3.91
C GLN A 69 -3.73 -14.02 -4.54
N MET A 70 -3.71 -14.17 -5.87
CA MET A 70 -4.51 -15.20 -6.55
C MET A 70 -4.11 -16.62 -6.11
N LEU A 71 -2.81 -16.89 -5.98
CA LEU A 71 -2.33 -18.19 -5.51
C LEU A 71 -2.77 -18.46 -4.07
N LYS A 72 -2.66 -17.46 -3.18
CA LYS A 72 -3.14 -17.54 -1.80
C LYS A 72 -4.63 -17.86 -1.76
N ARG A 73 -5.46 -17.18 -2.56
CA ARG A 73 -6.90 -17.43 -2.65
C ARG A 73 -7.22 -18.87 -3.06
N LYS A 74 -6.49 -19.42 -4.04
CA LYS A 74 -6.64 -20.83 -4.46
C LYS A 74 -6.33 -21.78 -3.29
N ASN A 75 -5.23 -21.56 -2.59
CA ASN A 75 -4.85 -22.39 -1.44
C ASN A 75 -5.88 -22.29 -0.31
N THR A 76 -6.40 -21.10 -0.01
CA THR A 76 -7.47 -20.90 0.97
C THR A 76 -8.73 -21.67 0.59
N ALA A 77 -9.15 -21.64 -0.67
CA ALA A 77 -10.32 -22.41 -1.12
C ALA A 77 -10.12 -23.93 -0.97
N VAL A 78 -8.93 -24.44 -1.29
CA VAL A 78 -8.59 -25.85 -1.10
C VAL A 78 -8.58 -26.20 0.39
N LEU A 79 -8.01 -25.36 1.24
CA LEU A 79 -8.02 -25.56 2.70
C LEU A 79 -9.45 -25.63 3.24
N GLU A 80 -10.32 -24.71 2.85
CA GLU A 80 -11.73 -24.74 3.25
C GLU A 80 -12.44 -26.01 2.81
N PHE A 81 -12.21 -26.46 1.56
CA PHE A 81 -12.77 -27.70 1.05
C PHE A 81 -12.30 -28.92 1.87
N LEU A 82 -11.00 -29.00 2.16
CA LEU A 82 -10.42 -30.09 2.96
C LEU A 82 -10.91 -30.05 4.42
N HIS A 83 -11.03 -28.87 5.03
CA HIS A 83 -11.58 -28.71 6.37
C HIS A 83 -13.03 -29.19 6.43
N LYS A 84 -13.86 -28.82 5.45
CA LYS A 84 -15.25 -29.32 5.35
C LYS A 84 -15.29 -30.84 5.26
N GLY A 85 -14.44 -31.45 4.43
CA GLY A 85 -14.34 -32.90 4.32
C GLY A 85 -13.94 -33.58 5.64
N LEU A 86 -12.97 -33.02 6.36
CA LEU A 86 -12.56 -33.55 7.67
C LEU A 86 -13.64 -33.40 8.73
N VAL A 87 -14.37 -32.28 8.75
CA VAL A 87 -15.50 -32.07 9.66
C VAL A 87 -16.59 -33.11 9.40
N GLN A 88 -16.94 -33.33 8.13
CA GLN A 88 -17.92 -34.35 7.73
C GLN A 88 -17.47 -35.75 8.16
N ALA A 89 -16.21 -36.11 7.92
CA ALA A 89 -15.67 -37.40 8.33
C ALA A 89 -15.73 -37.60 9.86
N VAL A 90 -15.40 -36.58 10.64
CA VAL A 90 -15.51 -36.67 12.11
C VAL A 90 -16.97 -36.73 12.58
N GLN A 91 -17.90 -36.07 11.88
CA GLN A 91 -19.34 -36.16 12.18
C GLN A 91 -19.90 -37.57 11.88
N GLU A 92 -19.45 -38.20 10.80
CA GLU A 92 -19.92 -39.54 10.40
C GLU A 92 -19.27 -40.66 11.21
N PHE A 93 -17.96 -40.56 11.51
CA PHE A 93 -17.17 -41.65 12.09
C PHE A 93 -16.67 -41.38 13.52
N GLY A 94 -16.97 -40.21 14.07
CA GLY A 94 -16.42 -39.77 15.37
C GLY A 94 -14.97 -39.30 15.27
N ASN A 95 -14.32 -39.07 16.42
CA ASN A 95 -12.94 -38.58 16.45
C ASN A 95 -11.98 -39.56 15.75
N ILE A 96 -11.22 -39.05 14.80
CA ILE A 96 -10.33 -39.85 13.94
C ILE A 96 -8.91 -39.76 14.50
N ARG A 97 -8.23 -40.90 14.66
CA ARG A 97 -6.80 -40.96 14.97
C ARG A 97 -6.06 -41.62 13.82
N THR A 98 -5.07 -40.93 13.25
CA THR A 98 -4.30 -41.43 12.11
C THR A 98 -2.82 -41.12 12.33
N GLY A 99 -2.00 -42.17 12.45
CA GLY A 99 -0.58 -42.04 12.78
C GLY A 99 -0.37 -41.30 14.11
N THR A 100 0.36 -40.18 14.05
CA THR A 100 0.62 -39.28 15.19
C THR A 100 -0.43 -38.18 15.35
N HIS A 101 -1.43 -38.10 14.47
CA HIS A 101 -2.43 -37.02 14.49
C HIS A 101 -3.77 -37.51 15.04
N SER A 102 -4.44 -36.61 15.78
CA SER A 102 -5.80 -36.78 16.28
C SER A 102 -6.65 -35.64 15.72
N ILE A 103 -7.76 -35.99 15.08
CA ILE A 103 -8.66 -35.07 14.39
C ILE A 103 -10.01 -35.12 15.10
N GLY A 104 -10.40 -34.00 15.68
CA GLY A 104 -11.69 -33.80 16.31
C GLY A 104 -12.28 -32.47 15.85
N VAL A 105 -13.59 -32.31 16.00
CA VAL A 105 -14.28 -31.05 15.70
C VAL A 105 -14.44 -30.25 16.98
N ARG A 106 -14.12 -28.95 16.92
CA ARG A 106 -14.47 -27.98 17.96
C ARG A 106 -15.60 -27.12 17.44
N ASN A 107 -16.66 -26.98 18.22
CA ASN A 107 -17.70 -26.01 17.91
C ASN A 107 -17.20 -24.60 18.22
N SER A 108 -17.45 -23.67 17.30
CA SER A 108 -17.32 -22.24 17.53
C SER A 108 -18.68 -21.60 17.35
N GLU A 109 -19.05 -20.71 18.27
CA GLU A 109 -20.30 -19.97 18.20
C GLU A 109 -20.00 -18.58 17.65
N GLU A 110 -20.74 -18.17 16.63
CA GLU A 110 -20.70 -16.82 16.08
C GLU A 110 -22.08 -16.17 16.30
N CYS A 111 -22.08 -14.94 16.80
CA CYS A 111 -23.31 -14.15 16.89
C CYS A 111 -23.64 -13.59 15.50
N VAL A 112 -24.49 -14.30 14.77
CA VAL A 112 -24.96 -13.85 13.45
C VAL A 112 -26.06 -12.81 13.64
N ILE A 113 -25.81 -11.58 13.17
CA ILE A 113 -26.79 -10.50 13.17
C ILE A 113 -27.60 -10.59 11.88
N GLU A 114 -28.82 -11.12 11.95
CA GLU A 114 -29.72 -11.20 10.79
C GLU A 114 -30.35 -9.85 10.43
N ASP A 115 -30.68 -9.05 11.45
CA ASP A 115 -31.30 -7.74 11.31
C ASP A 115 -30.80 -6.81 12.40
N ALA A 116 -29.90 -5.90 12.01
CA ALA A 116 -29.30 -4.95 12.93
C ALA A 116 -30.32 -3.95 13.50
N GLU A 117 -31.44 -3.67 12.82
CA GLU A 117 -32.42 -2.69 13.28
C GLU A 117 -33.21 -3.21 14.49
N LYS A 118 -33.54 -4.50 14.49
CA LYS A 118 -34.24 -5.18 15.59
C LYS A 118 -33.39 -5.39 16.84
N ILE A 119 -32.08 -5.20 16.75
CA ILE A 119 -31.19 -5.30 17.90
C ILE A 119 -31.49 -4.14 18.88
N PRO A 120 -31.73 -4.41 20.18
CA PRO A 120 -31.90 -3.35 21.16
C PRO A 120 -30.68 -2.43 21.24
N ASP A 121 -30.90 -1.13 21.42
CA ASP A 121 -29.83 -0.11 21.39
C ASP A 121 -28.71 -0.35 22.40
N ARG A 122 -28.99 -1.08 23.49
CA ARG A 122 -27.97 -1.50 24.48
C ARG A 122 -26.84 -2.37 23.89
N PHE A 123 -27.04 -3.01 22.74
CA PHE A 123 -26.03 -3.81 22.03
C PHE A 123 -25.49 -3.09 20.78
N LYS A 124 -25.97 -1.89 20.48
CA LYS A 124 -25.51 -1.08 19.35
C LYS A 124 -24.50 -0.05 19.85
N THR A 125 -23.38 0.05 19.16
CA THR A 125 -22.46 1.17 19.34
C THR A 125 -22.69 2.16 18.20
N VAL A 126 -23.13 3.37 18.54
CA VAL A 126 -23.26 4.46 17.57
C VAL A 126 -21.87 4.98 17.24
N LYS A 127 -21.38 4.68 16.03
CA LYS A 127 -20.20 5.34 15.45
C LYS A 127 -20.67 6.55 14.67
N LEU A 128 -20.45 7.75 15.21
CA LEU A 128 -20.69 9.00 14.49
C LEU A 128 -19.46 9.29 13.62
N ASP A 129 -19.50 8.91 12.35
CA ASP A 129 -18.42 9.23 11.41
C ASP A 129 -18.65 10.63 10.82
N ILE A 130 -18.13 11.65 11.50
CA ILE A 130 -18.14 13.02 10.98
C ILE A 130 -17.03 13.11 9.92
N GLN A 131 -17.39 12.80 8.67
CA GLN A 131 -16.48 12.95 7.55
C GLN A 131 -16.45 14.40 7.07
N VAL A 132 -15.25 14.97 7.08
CA VAL A 132 -14.99 16.30 6.55
C VAL A 132 -14.90 16.22 5.02
N ASP A 133 -15.84 16.85 4.31
CA ASP A 133 -15.79 16.93 2.85
C ASP A 133 -14.69 17.89 2.39
N LYS A 134 -13.49 17.32 2.19
CA LYS A 134 -12.30 18.05 1.71
C LYS A 134 -12.52 18.69 0.34
N LEU A 135 -13.38 18.14 -0.51
CA LEU A 135 -13.66 18.66 -1.86
C LEU A 135 -14.54 19.90 -1.78
N ALA A 136 -15.62 19.84 -1.00
CA ALA A 136 -16.48 21.00 -0.74
C ALA A 136 -15.70 22.14 -0.08
N ILE A 137 -14.89 21.82 0.94
CA ILE A 137 -14.04 22.81 1.63
C ILE A 137 -13.00 23.42 0.68
N LYS A 138 -12.33 22.60 -0.14
CA LYS A 138 -11.38 23.10 -1.14
C LYS A 138 -12.05 24.01 -2.17
N ARG A 139 -13.31 23.75 -2.55
CA ARG A 139 -14.10 24.63 -3.43
C ARG A 139 -14.49 25.93 -2.73
N ALA A 140 -15.00 25.86 -1.50
CA ALA A 140 -15.39 27.00 -0.69
C ALA A 140 -14.22 27.98 -0.45
N ILE A 141 -13.06 27.45 -0.05
CA ILE A 141 -11.83 28.24 0.15
C ILE A 141 -11.40 28.90 -1.18
N LYS A 142 -11.49 28.17 -2.30
CA LYS A 142 -11.18 28.72 -3.64
C LYS A 142 -12.18 29.78 -4.12
N SER A 143 -13.43 29.74 -3.67
CA SER A 143 -14.44 30.76 -3.96
C SER A 143 -14.38 31.96 -3.03
N GLY A 144 -13.41 32.01 -2.10
CA GLY A 144 -13.21 33.13 -1.18
C GLY A 144 -13.97 33.00 0.15
N GLU A 145 -14.57 31.84 0.43
CA GLU A 145 -15.22 31.57 1.70
C GLU A 145 -14.18 31.15 2.76
N ASN A 146 -14.27 31.74 3.94
CA ASN A 146 -13.40 31.38 5.05
C ASN A 146 -13.96 30.13 5.76
N VAL A 147 -13.23 29.02 5.70
CA VAL A 147 -13.56 27.78 6.42
C VAL A 147 -12.57 27.62 7.59
N PRO A 148 -12.95 27.94 8.84
CA PRO A 148 -12.07 27.80 9.99
C PRO A 148 -11.56 26.37 10.14
N GLY A 149 -10.24 26.21 10.26
CA GLY A 149 -9.60 24.89 10.43
C GLY A 149 -9.20 24.20 9.12
N ALA A 150 -9.41 24.81 7.95
CA ALA A 150 -8.94 24.27 6.68
C ALA A 150 -8.19 25.33 5.84
N HIS A 151 -7.12 24.92 5.18
CA HIS A 151 -6.40 25.74 4.21
C HIS A 151 -6.01 24.89 3.01
N VAL A 152 -5.83 25.53 1.86
CA VAL A 152 -5.34 24.85 0.65
C VAL A 152 -3.82 25.06 0.58
N GLN A 153 -3.07 23.98 0.69
CA GLN A 153 -1.63 23.97 0.43
C GLN A 153 -1.37 23.58 -1.02
N GLU A 154 -0.46 24.30 -1.68
CA GLU A 154 0.04 23.95 -3.01
C GLU A 154 1.27 23.06 -2.87
N ASN A 155 1.21 21.89 -3.48
CA ASN A 155 2.34 20.97 -3.59
C ASN A 155 2.77 20.91 -5.05
N GLN A 156 4.07 20.95 -5.29
CA GLN A 156 4.64 20.88 -6.63
C GLN A 156 5.14 19.45 -6.88
N HIS A 157 4.77 18.89 -8.02
CA HIS A 157 5.27 17.62 -8.51
C HIS A 157 5.76 17.81 -9.94
N PRO A 158 6.90 17.22 -10.33
CA PRO A 158 7.38 17.29 -11.69
C PRO A 158 6.41 16.53 -12.62
N VAL A 159 6.09 17.14 -13.76
CA VAL A 159 5.30 16.49 -14.82
C VAL A 159 6.26 15.98 -15.88
N ILE A 160 6.43 14.66 -15.96
CA ILE A 160 7.24 13.98 -16.97
C ILE A 160 6.28 13.54 -18.09
N ARG A 161 6.56 13.95 -19.34
CA ARG A 161 5.75 13.62 -20.53
C ARG A 161 6.57 12.87 -21.56
#